data_AF-A0A091KN40-F1
#
_entry.id   AF-A0A091KN40-F1
#
_cell.length_a   1.000
_cell.length_b   1.000
_cell.length_c   1.000
_cell.angle_alpha   90.00
_cell.angle_beta   90.00
_cell.angle_gamma   90.00
#
_symmetry.space_group_name_H-M   'P 1'
#
loop_
_entity.id
_entity.type
_entity.pdbx_description
1 polymer ?
#
loop_
_entity_poly.entity_id
_entity_poly.type
_entity_poly.pdbx_seq_one_letter_code
_entity_poly.pdbx_strand_id
1 'polypeptide(L)'
;GTCVIDWLVSSKSIRNRREGLMLASSLLNEGYLQPAGDTSKAAAEGLSDIPFLDLSDAYYYFPDSGFFCEGNSSDDDVVLKEEFRGIIVKQGCLLKQGHLRKNWKVRKFVLRDNPAYLHYYDPAGGEEPLGAIHLRGCVVTAVEDMPDSKKYDVDNILFEIITANEIHYYLQAASSTERTEWIKAIQAVARTGK
;
A
#
# COMPACT_ATOMS: atom_id res chain seq x y z
N GLY A 1 -20.83 15.08 17.39
CA GLY A 1 -20.53 15.95 18.53
C GLY A 1 -20.95 15.26 19.80
N THR A 2 -22.23 14.92 19.91
CA THR A 2 -22.83 14.31 21.11
C THR A 2 -22.08 13.09 21.62
N CYS A 3 -21.73 12.14 20.75
CA CYS A 3 -21.00 10.93 21.16
C CYS A 3 -19.61 11.22 21.73
N VAL A 4 -18.91 12.26 21.24
CA VAL A 4 -17.58 12.66 21.73
C VAL A 4 -17.69 13.23 23.15
N ILE A 5 -18.67 14.10 23.37
CA ILE A 5 -18.91 14.72 24.68
C ILE A 5 -19.37 13.67 25.69
N ASP A 6 -20.25 12.76 25.29
CA ASP A 6 -20.71 11.66 26.14
C ASP A 6 -19.55 10.73 26.52
N TRP A 7 -18.67 10.42 25.56
CA TRP A 7 -17.46 9.64 25.83
C TRP A 7 -16.54 10.34 26.82
N LEU A 8 -16.23 11.63 26.64
CA LEU A 8 -15.37 12.41 27.54
C LEU A 8 -15.93 12.50 28.98
N VAL A 9 -17.25 12.62 29.12
CA VAL A 9 -17.92 12.58 30.43
C VAL A 9 -17.80 11.18 31.03
N SER A 10 -18.05 10.12 30.23
CA SER A 10 -18.00 8.73 30.69
C SER A 10 -16.59 8.28 31.09
N SER A 11 -15.56 8.79 30.41
CA SER A 11 -14.14 8.53 30.71
C SER A 11 -13.62 9.34 31.90
N LYS A 12 -14.45 10.22 32.48
CA LYS A 12 -14.09 11.18 33.55
C LYS A 12 -12.98 12.16 33.14
N SER A 13 -12.79 12.38 31.85
CA SER A 13 -11.82 13.36 31.32
C SER A 13 -12.31 14.80 31.48
N ILE A 14 -13.61 15.00 31.67
CA ILE A 14 -14.28 16.29 31.95
C ILE A 14 -15.34 16.12 33.05
N ARG A 15 -15.65 17.19 33.78
CA ARG A 15 -16.59 17.14 34.92
C ARG A 15 -18.05 17.30 34.50
N ASN A 16 -18.30 17.98 33.39
CA ASN A 16 -19.64 18.24 32.88
C ASN A 16 -19.62 18.57 31.38
N ARG A 17 -20.81 18.57 30.77
CA ARG A 17 -21.01 18.81 29.33
C ARG A 17 -20.46 20.15 28.86
N ARG A 18 -20.59 21.20 29.69
CA ARG A 18 -20.10 22.55 29.39
C ARG A 18 -18.57 22.61 29.30
N GLU A 19 -17.88 21.91 30.20
CA GLU A 19 -16.42 21.76 30.15
C GLU A 19 -15.98 20.98 28.90
N GLY A 20 -16.72 19.94 28.53
CA GLY A 20 -16.49 19.20 27.28
C GLY A 20 -16.60 20.05 26.03
N LEU A 21 -17.63 20.89 25.95
CA LEU A 21 -17.83 21.83 24.85
C LEU A 21 -16.66 22.81 24.71
N MET A 22 -16.17 23.37 25.83
CA MET A 22 -15.03 24.28 25.81
C MET A 22 -13.75 23.57 25.35
N LEU A 23 -13.47 22.39 25.91
CA LEU A 23 -12.29 21.59 25.53
C LEU A 23 -12.34 21.19 24.05
N ALA A 24 -13.48 20.68 23.57
CA ALA A 24 -13.66 20.27 22.18
C ALA A 24 -13.54 21.46 21.20
N SER A 25 -14.06 22.63 21.58
CA SER A 25 -13.89 23.86 20.78
C SER A 25 -12.44 24.30 20.72
N SER A 26 -11.70 24.22 21.84
CA SER A 26 -10.26 24.50 21.84
C SER A 26 -9.47 23.52 20.98
N LEU A 27 -9.76 22.21 21.07
CA LEU A 27 -9.10 21.20 20.23
C LEU A 27 -9.36 21.42 18.74
N LEU A 28 -10.59 21.84 18.39
CA LEU A 28 -10.97 22.19 17.02
C LEU A 28 -10.20 23.42 16.51
N ASN A 29 -10.11 24.48 17.30
CA ASN A 29 -9.39 25.71 16.95
C ASN A 29 -7.88 25.49 16.80
N GLU A 30 -7.30 24.64 17.66
CA GLU A 30 -5.87 24.30 17.64
C GLU A 30 -5.54 23.21 16.59
N GLY A 31 -6.54 22.73 15.85
CA GLY A 31 -6.39 21.78 14.75
C GLY A 31 -6.23 20.31 15.16
N TYR A 32 -6.23 19.99 16.46
CA TYR A 32 -6.20 18.62 16.98
C TYR A 32 -7.50 17.86 16.75
N LEU A 33 -8.60 18.56 16.48
CA LEU A 33 -9.87 18.02 16.06
C LEU A 33 -10.27 18.71 14.76
N GLN A 34 -10.90 17.98 13.84
CA GLN A 34 -11.34 18.51 12.55
C GLN A 34 -12.82 18.18 12.33
N PRO A 35 -13.59 19.07 11.67
CA PRO A 35 -14.98 18.80 11.32
C PRO A 35 -15.04 17.75 10.21
N ALA A 36 -15.98 16.81 10.29
CA ALA A 36 -16.26 15.84 9.23
C ALA A 36 -17.75 15.90 8.86
N GLY A 37 -18.04 16.21 7.60
CA GLY A 37 -19.41 16.34 7.11
C GLY A 37 -20.00 17.76 7.22
N ASP A 38 -21.07 17.97 6.46
CA ASP A 38 -21.55 19.31 6.09
C ASP A 38 -21.96 20.17 7.28
N THR A 39 -22.65 19.59 8.27
CA THR A 39 -23.13 20.31 9.47
C THR A 39 -21.98 20.91 10.29
N SER A 40 -20.94 20.12 10.57
CA SER A 40 -19.77 20.56 11.33
C SER A 40 -18.84 21.46 10.52
N LYS A 41 -18.72 21.25 9.20
CA LYS A 41 -17.92 22.12 8.32
C LYS A 41 -18.52 23.51 8.22
N ALA A 42 -19.83 23.60 7.97
CA ALA A 42 -20.52 24.89 7.88
C ALA A 42 -20.40 25.68 9.20
N ALA A 43 -20.38 24.99 10.34
CA ALA A 43 -20.18 25.62 11.65
C ALA A 43 -18.74 26.09 11.88
N ALA A 44 -17.75 25.32 11.41
CA ALA A 44 -16.32 25.65 11.53
C ALA A 44 -15.88 26.76 10.54
N GLU A 45 -16.47 26.81 9.35
CA GLU A 45 -16.21 27.83 8.33
C GLU A 45 -17.04 29.12 8.56
N GLY A 46 -18.11 29.02 9.34
CA GLY A 46 -18.95 30.16 9.71
C GLY A 46 -18.28 31.10 10.71
N LEU A 47 -18.71 32.37 10.72
CA LEU A 47 -18.33 33.40 11.70
C LEU A 47 -18.93 33.16 13.10
N SER A 48 -19.22 31.91 13.48
CA SER A 48 -19.86 31.61 14.75
C SER A 48 -18.85 31.56 15.90
N ASP A 49 -19.24 32.05 17.09
CA ASP A 49 -18.38 32.04 18.29
C ASP A 49 -18.15 30.62 18.85
N ILE A 50 -18.87 29.60 18.35
CA ILE A 50 -18.84 28.23 18.86
C ILE A 50 -18.69 27.25 17.68
N PRO A 51 -17.45 26.99 17.22
CA PRO A 51 -17.20 26.19 16.02
C PRO A 51 -17.48 24.69 16.21
N PHE A 52 -17.51 24.21 17.47
CA PHE A 52 -17.86 22.83 17.79
C PHE A 52 -19.35 22.67 18.12
N LEU A 53 -20.04 21.83 17.35
CA LEU A 53 -21.46 21.52 17.52
C LEU A 53 -21.63 20.20 18.27
N ASP A 54 -22.33 20.29 19.39
CA ASP A 54 -22.78 19.13 20.16
C ASP A 54 -24.12 18.60 19.65
N LEU A 55 -24.10 18.16 18.39
CA LEU A 55 -25.22 17.51 17.74
C LEU A 55 -24.84 16.08 17.34
N SER A 56 -25.85 15.24 17.14
CA SER A 56 -25.69 13.84 16.73
C SER A 56 -25.29 13.70 15.26
N ASP A 57 -25.63 14.68 14.43
CA ASP A 57 -25.36 14.76 13.00
C ASP A 57 -24.16 15.65 12.64
N ALA A 58 -23.51 16.26 13.63
CA ALA A 58 -22.23 16.94 13.45
C ALA A 58 -21.08 15.95 13.71
N TYR A 59 -20.27 15.58 12.72
CA TYR A 59 -19.19 14.62 12.93
C TYR A 59 -17.82 15.31 13.04
N TYR A 60 -16.90 14.68 13.77
CA TYR A 60 -15.58 15.23 14.04
C TYR A 60 -14.58 14.07 14.12
N TYR A 61 -13.32 14.35 13.79
CA TYR A 61 -12.26 13.36 13.82
C TYR A 61 -10.95 13.95 14.35
N PHE A 62 -10.10 13.10 14.91
CA PHE A 62 -8.72 13.46 15.22
C PHE A 62 -7.86 13.21 13.97
N PRO A 63 -7.04 14.16 13.49
CA PRO A 63 -6.20 13.95 12.31
C PRO A 63 -5.32 12.69 12.41
N ASP A 64 -4.79 12.40 13.59
CA ASP A 64 -3.94 11.22 13.84
C ASP A 64 -4.73 9.90 13.97
N SER A 65 -6.07 9.94 13.94
CA SER A 65 -6.90 8.73 14.07
C SER A 65 -7.02 7.92 12.78
N GLY A 66 -6.53 8.45 11.64
CA GLY A 66 -6.62 7.79 10.33
C GLY A 66 -8.05 7.56 9.84
N PHE A 67 -9.02 8.29 10.43
CA PHE A 67 -10.45 8.05 10.19
C PHE A 67 -11.05 9.00 9.14
N PHE A 68 -10.47 10.19 8.96
CA PHE A 68 -10.89 11.20 8.00
C PHE A 68 -9.68 12.07 7.64
N CYS A 69 -9.52 12.38 6.36
CA CYS A 69 -8.56 13.34 5.86
C CYS A 69 -9.27 14.24 4.86
N GLU A 70 -9.83 15.34 5.33
CA GLU A 70 -10.40 16.34 4.44
C GLU A 70 -9.37 17.44 4.17
N GLY A 71 -8.92 17.48 2.92
CA GLY A 71 -7.99 18.48 2.41
C GLY A 71 -6.68 17.88 1.93
N ASN A 72 -6.73 17.22 0.76
CA ASN A 72 -5.58 16.78 -0.05
C ASN A 72 -4.75 15.55 0.39
N SER A 73 -5.23 14.72 1.33
CA SER A 73 -4.67 13.37 1.50
C SER A 73 -5.68 12.32 1.09
N SER A 74 -5.26 11.49 0.14
CA SER A 74 -6.02 10.54 -0.66
C SER A 74 -6.49 9.32 0.14
N ASP A 75 -7.46 9.45 1.05
CA ASP A 75 -8.13 8.30 1.69
C ASP A 75 -9.29 7.74 0.85
N ASP A 76 -9.01 7.66 -0.44
CA ASP A 76 -9.36 6.51 -1.24
C ASP A 76 -8.38 5.35 -0.90
N ASP A 77 -7.85 5.15 0.30
CA ASP A 77 -6.80 4.11 0.56
C ASP A 77 -7.35 2.70 0.89
N VAL A 78 -8.58 2.41 0.47
CA VAL A 78 -8.98 1.07 -0.02
C VAL A 78 -9.38 1.10 -1.51
N VAL A 79 -8.99 2.14 -2.24
CA VAL A 79 -8.47 1.98 -3.58
C VAL A 79 -7.20 1.18 -3.39
N LEU A 80 -7.32 -0.14 -3.57
CA LEU A 80 -6.20 -1.00 -3.90
C LEU A 80 -5.31 -0.18 -4.85
N LYS A 81 -4.15 0.25 -4.34
CA LYS A 81 -3.06 0.88 -5.10
C LYS A 81 -3.10 0.28 -6.48
N GLU A 82 -3.26 1.08 -7.54
CA GLU A 82 -3.78 0.59 -8.83
C GLU A 82 -3.14 -0.72 -9.31
N GLU A 83 -1.83 -0.89 -9.02
CA GLU A 83 -1.03 -2.11 -9.17
C GLU A 83 -1.65 -3.43 -8.59
N PHE A 84 -2.44 -3.38 -7.53
CA PHE A 84 -3.08 -4.54 -6.89
C PHE A 84 -4.46 -4.90 -7.43
N ARG A 85 -5.07 -4.04 -8.25
CA ARG A 85 -6.39 -4.30 -8.86
C ARG A 85 -6.34 -5.44 -9.89
N GLY A 86 -5.14 -5.86 -10.29
CA GLY A 86 -4.94 -6.90 -11.29
C GLY A 86 -5.26 -8.32 -10.79
N ILE A 87 -5.76 -9.12 -11.73
CA ILE A 87 -6.10 -10.53 -11.52
C ILE A 87 -4.81 -11.33 -11.34
N ILE A 88 -4.74 -12.10 -10.26
CA ILE A 88 -3.58 -12.95 -9.99
C ILE A 88 -3.53 -14.10 -11.01
N VAL A 89 -2.43 -14.19 -11.77
CA VAL A 89 -2.21 -15.22 -12.80
C VAL A 89 -1.31 -16.35 -12.30
N LYS A 90 -0.28 -16.02 -11.51
CA LYS A 90 0.64 -17.01 -10.93
C LYS A 90 1.20 -16.51 -9.61
N GLN A 91 1.41 -17.43 -8.68
CA GLN A 91 2.10 -17.18 -7.41
C GLN A 91 3.09 -18.29 -7.13
N GLY A 92 4.17 -17.98 -6.40
CA GLY A 92 5.16 -18.96 -6.00
C GLY A 92 6.41 -18.30 -5.41
N CYS A 93 7.34 -19.10 -4.91
CA CYS A 93 8.58 -18.59 -4.31
C CYS A 93 9.72 -18.67 -5.33
N LEU A 94 10.48 -17.58 -5.45
CA LEU A 94 11.70 -17.52 -6.26
C LEU A 94 12.84 -16.99 -5.40
N LEU A 95 14.07 -17.32 -5.77
CA LEU A 95 15.25 -16.64 -5.28
C LEU A 95 15.46 -15.35 -6.08
N LYS A 96 15.48 -14.21 -5.40
CA LYS A 96 15.71 -12.89 -5.99
C LYS A 96 17.08 -12.37 -5.61
N GLN A 97 17.84 -11.89 -6.60
CA GLN A 97 19.08 -11.17 -6.33
C GLN A 97 18.80 -9.76 -5.79
N GLY A 98 19.53 -9.36 -4.75
CA GLY A 98 19.52 -8.00 -4.24
C GLY A 98 20.15 -7.01 -5.22
N HIS A 99 19.62 -5.78 -5.28
CA HIS A 99 20.08 -4.76 -6.23
C HIS A 99 21.48 -4.22 -5.86
N LEU A 100 21.64 -3.76 -4.61
CA LEU A 100 22.91 -3.20 -4.08
C LEU A 100 23.88 -4.29 -3.61
N ARG A 101 23.41 -5.20 -2.74
CA ARG A 101 24.16 -6.36 -2.30
C ARG A 101 23.63 -7.56 -3.08
N LYS A 102 24.46 -8.18 -3.91
CA LYS A 102 24.11 -9.27 -4.84
C LYS A 102 23.80 -10.61 -4.15
N ASN A 103 23.26 -10.57 -2.92
CA ASN A 103 22.82 -11.72 -2.16
C ASN A 103 21.47 -12.21 -2.72
N TRP A 104 21.29 -13.53 -2.71
CA TRP A 104 20.05 -14.18 -3.10
C TRP A 104 19.15 -14.35 -1.87
N LYS A 105 17.86 -14.02 -2.00
CA LYS A 105 16.86 -14.23 -0.95
C LYS A 105 15.60 -14.85 -1.51
N VAL A 106 15.00 -15.78 -0.78
CA VAL A 106 13.69 -16.33 -1.12
C VAL A 106 12.64 -15.23 -0.95
N ARG A 107 11.78 -15.08 -1.96
CA ARG A 107 10.67 -14.13 -1.98
C ARG A 107 9.44 -14.80 -2.57
N LYS A 108 8.27 -14.56 -1.96
CA LYS A 108 6.99 -14.96 -2.56
C LYS A 108 6.65 -13.93 -3.64
N PHE A 109 6.51 -14.38 -4.87
CA PHE A 109 6.13 -13.56 -6.01
C PHE A 109 4.65 -13.75 -6.35
N VAL A 110 3.98 -12.65 -6.72
CA VAL A 110 2.59 -12.61 -7.15
C VAL A 110 2.51 -11.84 -8.46
N LEU A 111 2.26 -12.57 -9.55
CA LEU A 111 2.05 -12.02 -10.88
C LEU A 111 0.58 -11.65 -11.06
N ARG A 112 0.33 -10.40 -11.42
CA ARG A 112 -1.00 -9.84 -11.67
C ARG A 112 -1.11 -9.33 -13.10
N ASP A 113 -2.26 -9.54 -13.71
CA ASP A 113 -2.64 -9.03 -15.01
C ASP A 113 -3.73 -7.96 -14.88
N ASN A 114 -3.63 -6.91 -15.71
CA ASN A 114 -4.56 -5.79 -15.78
C ASN A 114 -4.85 -5.08 -14.43
N PRO A 115 -3.91 -4.32 -13.86
CA PRO A 115 -2.63 -3.92 -14.47
C PRO A 115 -1.50 -4.93 -14.29
N ALA A 116 -0.55 -4.89 -15.23
CA ALA A 116 0.54 -5.85 -15.37
C ALA A 116 1.69 -5.57 -14.37
N TYR A 117 1.65 -6.27 -13.23
CA TYR A 117 2.63 -6.12 -12.16
C TYR A 117 3.09 -7.46 -11.59
N LEU A 118 4.35 -7.50 -11.15
CA LEU A 118 4.90 -8.60 -10.38
C LEU A 118 5.35 -8.09 -9.01
N HIS A 119 4.57 -8.43 -7.97
CA HIS A 119 4.86 -8.06 -6.59
C HIS A 119 5.68 -9.14 -5.89
N TYR A 120 6.52 -8.75 -4.94
CA TYR A 120 7.26 -9.72 -4.12
C TYR A 120 7.24 -9.39 -2.63
N TYR A 121 7.11 -10.42 -1.82
CA TYR A 121 6.86 -10.36 -0.38
C TYR A 121 7.93 -11.13 0.39
N ASP A 122 8.07 -10.81 1.68
CA ASP A 122 8.74 -11.71 2.61
C ASP A 122 7.85 -12.95 2.81
N PRO A 123 8.31 -14.18 2.52
CA PRO A 123 7.50 -15.38 2.74
C PRO A 123 7.05 -15.56 4.21
N ALA A 124 7.79 -14.98 5.15
CA ALA A 124 7.46 -15.01 6.58
C ALA A 124 6.86 -13.69 7.10
N GLY A 125 6.66 -12.69 6.23
CA GLY A 125 6.14 -11.37 6.59
C GLY A 125 4.62 -11.21 6.42
N GLY A 126 4.17 -9.96 6.56
CA GLY A 126 2.76 -9.58 6.41
C GLY A 126 2.31 -9.39 4.96
N GLU A 127 1.15 -8.75 4.79
CA GLU A 127 0.48 -8.57 3.48
C GLU A 127 1.09 -7.46 2.61
N GLU A 128 2.03 -6.68 3.14
CA GLU A 128 2.71 -5.60 2.43
C GLU A 128 3.86 -6.12 1.53
N PRO A 129 3.91 -5.74 0.24
CA PRO A 129 5.00 -6.14 -0.63
C PRO A 129 6.28 -5.41 -0.28
N LEU A 130 7.39 -6.15 -0.38
CA LEU A 130 8.74 -5.58 -0.32
C LEU A 130 9.12 -4.81 -1.59
N GLY A 131 8.32 -4.94 -2.64
CA GLY A 131 8.42 -4.16 -3.87
C GLY A 131 7.58 -4.73 -5.01
N ALA A 132 7.54 -3.98 -6.09
CA ALA A 132 6.78 -4.28 -7.29
C ALA A 132 7.67 -4.10 -8.54
N ILE A 133 7.37 -4.87 -9.58
CA ILE A 133 7.99 -4.75 -10.90
C ILE A 133 6.86 -4.47 -11.89
N HIS A 134 6.88 -3.28 -12.49
CA HIS A 134 5.96 -2.94 -13.57
C HIS A 134 6.39 -3.69 -14.84
N LEU A 135 5.47 -4.47 -15.41
CA LEU A 135 5.79 -5.41 -16.49
C LEU A 135 5.53 -4.83 -17.88
N ARG A 136 4.84 -3.69 -17.99
CA ARG A 136 4.62 -3.06 -19.29
C ARG A 136 5.95 -2.63 -19.90
N GLY A 137 6.21 -3.10 -21.12
CA GLY A 137 7.47 -2.84 -21.82
C GLY A 137 8.68 -3.55 -21.22
N CYS A 138 8.50 -4.47 -20.27
CA CYS A 138 9.60 -5.30 -19.80
C CYS A 138 9.94 -6.38 -20.83
N VAL A 139 11.20 -6.82 -20.78
CA VAL A 139 11.71 -7.98 -21.51
C VAL A 139 12.09 -9.02 -20.48
N VAL A 140 11.68 -10.28 -20.69
CA VAL A 140 12.05 -11.40 -19.82
C VAL A 140 12.69 -12.50 -20.64
N THR A 141 13.86 -12.95 -20.20
CA THR A 141 14.74 -13.88 -20.91
C THR A 141 15.33 -14.93 -19.98
N ALA A 142 15.55 -16.14 -20.50
CA ALA A 142 16.37 -17.12 -19.81
C ALA A 142 17.83 -16.63 -19.75
N VAL A 143 18.52 -16.95 -18.67
CA VAL A 143 19.95 -16.67 -18.49
C VAL A 143 20.65 -18.01 -18.32
N GLU A 144 21.74 -18.23 -19.07
CA GLU A 144 22.53 -19.47 -19.02
C GLU A 144 23.78 -19.33 -18.13
N ASP A 145 24.29 -18.11 -17.98
CA ASP A 145 25.45 -17.83 -17.13
C ASP A 145 25.39 -16.40 -16.58
N MET A 146 25.71 -16.25 -15.30
CA MET A 146 25.83 -14.96 -14.63
C MET A 146 27.32 -14.61 -14.44
N PRO A 147 27.78 -13.42 -14.89
CA PRO A 147 29.20 -13.09 -14.94
C PRO A 147 29.92 -13.13 -13.58
N ASP A 148 29.19 -12.99 -12.47
CA ASP A 148 29.75 -12.92 -11.10
C ASP A 148 29.45 -14.13 -10.21
N SER A 149 28.69 -15.14 -10.66
CA SER A 149 28.32 -16.28 -9.80
C SER A 149 29.11 -17.54 -10.15
N LYS A 150 30.24 -17.74 -9.48
CA LYS A 150 31.16 -18.86 -9.74
C LYS A 150 30.63 -20.29 -9.49
N LYS A 151 29.40 -20.55 -9.02
CA LYS A 151 29.08 -21.90 -8.49
C LYS A 151 27.63 -22.43 -8.53
N TYR A 152 26.65 -21.80 -9.18
CA TYR A 152 25.23 -22.18 -8.91
C TYR A 152 24.35 -22.53 -10.12
N ASP A 153 24.85 -22.57 -11.37
CA ASP A 153 23.98 -22.72 -12.54
C ASP A 153 24.21 -24.02 -13.32
N VAL A 154 24.07 -25.17 -12.64
CA VAL A 154 24.13 -26.48 -13.34
C VAL A 154 22.79 -26.81 -14.01
N ASP A 155 21.68 -26.21 -13.56
CA ASP A 155 20.33 -26.67 -13.90
C ASP A 155 19.53 -25.71 -14.80
N ASN A 156 20.13 -24.65 -15.33
CA ASN A 156 19.43 -23.67 -16.18
C ASN A 156 18.14 -23.18 -15.53
N ILE A 157 18.24 -22.65 -14.30
CA ILE A 157 17.09 -22.24 -13.48
C ILE A 157 17.00 -20.73 -13.28
N LEU A 158 17.94 -19.99 -13.87
CA LEU A 158 18.04 -18.54 -13.84
C LEU A 158 17.31 -17.88 -15.01
N PHE A 159 16.71 -16.72 -14.73
CA PHE A 159 16.11 -15.84 -15.73
C PHE A 159 16.18 -14.39 -15.26
N GLU A 160 16.02 -13.49 -16.22
CA GLU A 160 16.12 -12.05 -16.00
C GLU A 160 14.87 -11.34 -16.49
N ILE A 161 14.47 -10.30 -15.75
CA ILE A 161 13.47 -9.31 -16.19
C ILE A 161 14.17 -7.95 -16.29
N ILE A 162 14.18 -7.38 -17.50
CA ILE A 162 14.64 -6.03 -17.78
C ILE A 162 13.40 -5.16 -17.93
N THR A 163 13.22 -4.20 -17.02
CA THR A 163 12.07 -3.27 -17.08
C THR A 163 12.24 -2.24 -18.19
N ALA A 164 11.16 -1.51 -18.53
CA ALA A 164 11.22 -0.41 -19.50
C ALA A 164 12.21 0.71 -19.10
N ASN A 165 12.55 0.82 -17.82
CA ASN A 165 13.53 1.77 -17.29
C ASN A 165 14.93 1.15 -17.15
N GLU A 166 15.20 0.05 -17.87
CA GLU A 166 16.49 -0.66 -17.88
C GLU A 166 16.93 -1.17 -16.49
N ILE A 167 15.98 -1.42 -15.58
CA ILE A 167 16.29 -2.09 -14.31
C ILE A 167 16.28 -3.60 -14.52
N HIS A 168 17.40 -4.23 -14.19
CA HIS A 168 17.64 -5.67 -14.29
C HIS A 168 17.28 -6.41 -12.99
N TYR A 169 16.43 -7.43 -13.09
CA TYR A 169 16.06 -8.31 -12.00
C TYR A 169 16.42 -9.76 -12.33
N TYR A 170 17.40 -10.30 -11.61
CA TYR A 170 17.77 -11.71 -11.71
C TYR A 170 16.99 -12.56 -10.71
N LEU A 171 16.35 -13.60 -11.22
CA LEU A 171 15.49 -14.51 -10.49
C LEU A 171 15.90 -15.96 -10.78
N GLN A 172 15.80 -16.82 -9.76
CA GLN A 172 16.07 -18.24 -9.87
C GLN A 172 14.85 -19.03 -9.39
N ALA A 173 14.38 -19.95 -10.24
CA ALA A 173 13.29 -20.87 -9.94
C ALA A 173 13.82 -22.15 -9.27
N ALA A 174 12.92 -22.98 -8.72
CA ALA A 174 13.30 -24.25 -8.12
C ALA A 174 13.63 -25.33 -9.16
N SER A 175 13.19 -25.17 -10.41
CA SER A 175 13.46 -26.09 -11.51
C SER A 175 13.41 -25.39 -12.87
N SER A 176 13.99 -26.02 -13.90
CA SER A 176 13.97 -25.48 -15.28
C SER A 176 12.54 -25.40 -15.84
N THR A 177 11.68 -26.34 -15.44
CA THR A 177 10.24 -26.32 -15.76
C THR A 177 9.58 -25.10 -15.14
N GLU A 178 9.78 -24.86 -13.84
CA GLU A 178 9.19 -23.71 -13.15
C GLU A 178 9.71 -22.38 -13.72
N ARG A 179 11.01 -22.30 -14.05
CA ARG A 179 11.59 -21.15 -14.77
C ARG A 179 10.81 -20.88 -16.06
N THR A 180 10.61 -21.90 -16.89
CA THR A 180 9.92 -21.79 -18.18
C THR A 180 8.47 -21.33 -18.00
N GLU A 181 7.79 -21.81 -16.96
CA GLU A 181 6.44 -21.36 -16.63
C GLU A 181 6.40 -19.89 -16.22
N TRP A 182 7.32 -19.44 -15.35
CA TRP A 182 7.40 -18.04 -14.94
C TRP A 182 7.68 -17.11 -16.11
N ILE A 183 8.66 -17.45 -16.96
CA ILE A 183 8.97 -16.65 -18.16
C ILE A 183 7.74 -16.54 -19.05
N LYS A 184 7.08 -17.67 -19.38
CA LYS A 184 5.89 -17.66 -20.25
C LYS A 184 4.74 -16.84 -19.65
N ALA A 185 4.49 -16.97 -18.36
CA ALA A 185 3.42 -16.24 -17.68
C ALA A 185 3.72 -14.72 -17.69
N ILE A 186 4.94 -14.32 -17.36
CA ILE A 186 5.35 -12.91 -17.37
C ILE A 186 5.28 -12.33 -18.79
N GLN A 187 5.73 -13.05 -19.82
CA GLN A 187 5.60 -12.61 -21.22
C GLN A 187 4.15 -12.47 -21.68
N ALA A 188 3.24 -13.32 -21.20
CA ALA A 188 1.83 -13.20 -21.51
C ALA A 188 1.23 -11.92 -20.92
N VAL A 189 1.51 -11.66 -19.64
CA VAL A 189 1.03 -10.47 -18.91
C VAL A 189 1.66 -9.17 -19.44
N ALA A 190 2.98 -9.16 -19.69
CA ALA A 190 3.68 -7.99 -20.20
C ALA A 190 3.19 -7.51 -21.58
N ARG A 191 2.67 -8.43 -22.41
CA ARG A 191 2.09 -8.13 -23.73
C ARG A 191 0.66 -7.61 -23.69
N THR A 192 -0.09 -7.96 -22.65
CA THR A 192 -1.54 -7.73 -22.57
C THR A 192 -1.92 -6.58 -21.64
N GLY A 193 -1.04 -6.19 -20.71
CA GLY A 193 -1.23 -5.03 -19.85
C GLY A 193 -1.44 -3.74 -20.63
N LYS A 194 -2.68 -3.23 -20.62
CA LYS A 194 -3.04 -1.92 -21.17
C LYS A 194 -2.66 -0.77 -20.24
#